data_AF-A0A1I4KRE0-F1
#
_entry.id   AF-A0A1I4KRE0-F1
#
_cell.length_a   1.000
_cell.length_b   1.000
_cell.length_c   1.000
_cell.angle_alpha   90.00
_cell.angle_beta   90.00
_cell.angle_gamma   90.00
#
_symmetry.space_group_name_H-M   'P 1'
#
loop_
_entity.id
_entity.type
_entity.pdbx_description
1 polymer ?
#
loop_
_entity_poly.entity_id
_entity_poly.type
_entity_poly.pdbx_seq_one_letter_code
_entity_poly.pdbx_strand_id
1 'polypeptide(L)'
;AARARWIACDAGITRIVLGPDGVPLDLGREHRLVSSHLRRAVEARDRGCVFTGCSAPTHWCDVHHLLEWINGGATSLENSALLRERHHTKVHHGFRLARQPDGRWRTWRPDGTEIRTGPDLLHAA
;
A
#
# COMPACT_ATOMS: atom_id res chain seq x y z
N ALA A 1 1.69 24.28 25.08
CA ALA A 1 1.21 22.88 25.05
C ALA A 1 -0.33 22.77 25.01
N ALA A 2 -1.09 23.43 25.90
CA ALA A 2 -2.56 23.29 25.95
C ALA A 2 -3.31 23.69 24.65
N ARG A 3 -2.90 24.77 23.97
CA ARG A 3 -3.48 25.21 22.69
C ARG A 3 -3.28 24.24 21.53
N ALA A 4 -2.12 23.56 21.47
CA ALA A 4 -1.84 22.55 20.44
C ALA A 4 -2.71 21.29 20.63
N ARG A 5 -3.00 20.90 21.89
CA ARG A 5 -3.95 19.82 22.19
C ARG A 5 -5.38 20.18 21.83
N TRP A 6 -5.78 21.44 22.03
CA TRP A 6 -7.11 21.95 21.70
C TRP A 6 -7.39 21.92 20.19
N ILE A 7 -6.41 22.33 19.36
CA ILE A 7 -6.50 22.26 17.90
C ILE A 7 -6.54 20.80 17.40
N ALA A 8 -5.82 19.90 18.07
CA ALA A 8 -5.78 18.47 17.73
C ALA A 8 -7.05 17.67 18.10
N CYS A 9 -7.96 18.22 18.91
CA CYS A 9 -9.17 17.50 19.32
C CYS A 9 -10.14 17.26 18.16
N ASP A 10 -10.19 18.17 17.18
CA ASP A 10 -11.04 18.08 15.98
C ASP A 10 -10.25 18.08 14.66
N ALA A 11 -8.91 18.14 14.72
CA ALA A 11 -8.07 18.13 13.54
C ALA A 11 -7.65 16.71 13.14
N GLY A 12 -7.76 16.40 11.85
CA GLY A 12 -7.04 15.28 11.25
C GLY A 12 -5.53 15.56 11.32
N ILE A 13 -4.78 14.73 12.04
CA ILE A 13 -3.31 14.79 12.02
C ILE A 13 -2.83 13.95 10.84
N THR A 14 -2.43 14.61 9.77
CA THR A 14 -1.80 13.98 8.60
C THR A 14 -0.29 14.17 8.70
N ARG A 15 0.48 13.07 8.74
CA ARG A 15 1.94 13.14 8.63
C ARG A 15 2.26 13.48 7.17
N ILE A 16 3.01 14.54 6.93
CA ILE A 16 3.45 14.88 5.57
C ILE A 16 4.85 14.29 5.37
N VAL A 17 4.95 13.18 4.63
CA VAL A 17 6.23 12.71 4.09
C VAL A 17 6.42 13.35 2.73
N LEU A 18 7.37 14.27 2.61
CA LEU A 18 7.67 14.94 1.35
C LEU A 18 8.58 14.06 0.49
N GLY A 19 8.21 13.86 -0.78
CA GLY A 19 9.16 13.40 -1.79
C GLY A 19 10.28 14.45 -2.02
N PRO A 20 11.30 14.16 -2.85
CA PRO A 20 12.40 15.08 -3.14
C PRO A 20 11.94 16.46 -3.61
N ASP A 21 10.78 16.52 -4.27
CA ASP A 21 10.19 17.74 -4.83
C ASP A 21 9.25 18.48 -3.85
N GLY A 22 9.19 18.08 -2.57
CA GLY A 22 8.35 18.75 -1.58
C GLY A 22 6.86 18.45 -1.68
N VAL A 23 6.46 17.30 -2.24
CA VAL A 23 5.04 16.92 -2.37
C VAL A 23 4.64 15.84 -1.35
N PRO A 24 3.49 15.99 -0.65
CA PRO A 24 3.00 15.01 0.31
C PRO A 24 2.75 13.62 -0.29
N LEU A 25 3.33 12.59 0.32
CA LEU A 25 3.11 11.17 0.04
C LEU A 25 2.23 10.49 1.10
N ASP A 26 1.85 11.23 2.13
CA ASP A 26 0.86 10.83 3.11
C ASP A 26 -0.16 11.97 3.21
N LEU A 27 -1.38 11.63 2.83
CA LEU A 27 -2.56 12.50 2.76
C LEU A 27 -3.55 12.19 3.89
N GLY A 28 -3.20 11.27 4.79
CA GLY A 28 -4.05 10.86 5.90
C GLY A 28 -5.41 10.36 5.41
N ARG A 29 -6.49 10.80 6.07
CA ARG A 29 -7.87 10.42 5.71
C ARG A 29 -8.67 11.53 5.03
N GLU A 30 -8.10 12.72 4.87
CA GLU A 30 -8.74 13.85 4.19
C GLU A 30 -8.99 13.55 2.70
N HIS A 31 -8.15 12.70 2.12
CA HIS A 31 -8.28 12.25 0.73
C HIS A 31 -8.55 10.75 0.67
N ARG A 32 -9.71 10.36 0.13
CA ARG A 32 -9.98 8.95 -0.19
C ARG A 32 -9.25 8.48 -1.43
N LEU A 33 -9.21 9.32 -2.47
CA LEU A 33 -8.60 8.98 -3.75
C LEU A 33 -7.09 9.24 -3.71
N VAL A 34 -6.34 8.32 -4.30
CA VAL A 34 -4.89 8.44 -4.44
C VAL A 34 -4.57 9.59 -5.40
N SER A 35 -3.74 10.53 -4.94
CA SER A 35 -3.28 11.64 -5.78
C SER A 35 -2.32 11.16 -6.88
N SER A 36 -2.15 11.95 -7.94
CA SER A 36 -1.19 11.65 -9.02
C SER A 36 0.26 11.52 -8.52
N HIS A 37 0.65 12.29 -7.51
CA HIS A 37 1.98 12.24 -6.91
C HIS A 37 2.19 10.99 -6.09
N LEU A 38 1.21 10.61 -5.26
CA LEU A 38 1.25 9.35 -4.53
C LEU A 38 1.27 8.18 -5.49
N ARG A 39 0.45 8.20 -6.55
CA ARG A 39 0.47 7.20 -7.62
C ARG A 39 1.87 7.01 -8.20
N ARG A 40 2.55 8.09 -8.60
CA ARG A 40 3.93 8.04 -9.13
C ARG A 40 4.92 7.45 -8.13
N ALA A 41 4.80 7.80 -6.85
CA ALA A 41 5.66 7.23 -5.81
C ALA A 41 5.43 5.73 -5.62
N VAL A 42 4.17 5.27 -5.64
CA VAL A 42 3.83 3.84 -5.58
C VAL A 42 4.36 3.13 -6.82
N GLU A 43 4.21 3.70 -8.02
CA GLU A 43 4.75 3.13 -9.27
C GLU A 43 6.27 2.98 -9.25
N ALA A 44 6.98 4.00 -8.79
CA ALA A 44 8.44 3.96 -8.65
C ALA A 44 8.90 2.88 -7.66
N ARG A 45 8.17 2.72 -6.55
CA ARG A 45 8.49 1.72 -5.52
C ARG A 45 8.17 0.29 -5.97
N ASP A 46 6.97 0.08 -6.51
CA ASP A 46 6.44 -1.26 -6.77
C ASP A 46 6.85 -1.81 -8.14
N ARG A 47 7.11 -0.93 -9.12
CA ARG A 47 7.55 -1.25 -10.49
C ARG A 47 6.59 -2.17 -11.28
N GLY A 48 5.44 -2.53 -10.73
CA GLY A 48 4.44 -3.43 -11.30
C GLY A 48 3.50 -3.98 -10.23
N CYS A 49 2.67 -4.96 -10.59
CA CYS A 49 1.79 -5.61 -9.62
C CYS A 49 2.60 -6.34 -8.53
N VAL A 50 2.34 -6.05 -7.26
CA VAL A 50 3.13 -6.59 -6.14
C VAL A 50 2.71 -7.99 -5.68
N PHE A 51 1.63 -8.54 -6.25
CA PHE A 51 1.15 -9.87 -5.92
C PHE A 51 2.21 -10.90 -6.31
N THR A 52 2.55 -11.83 -5.41
CA THR A 52 3.67 -12.77 -5.60
C THR A 52 3.55 -13.52 -6.92
N GLY A 53 4.62 -13.49 -7.72
CA GLY A 53 4.71 -14.17 -9.02
C GLY A 53 4.06 -13.41 -10.19
N CYS A 54 3.54 -12.20 -9.98
CA CYS A 54 3.00 -11.38 -11.06
C CYS A 54 4.09 -10.50 -11.70
N SER A 55 4.04 -10.37 -13.03
CA SER A 55 4.90 -9.50 -13.83
C SER A 55 4.13 -8.40 -14.57
N ALA A 56 2.87 -8.16 -14.18
CA ALA A 56 2.05 -7.15 -14.83
C ALA A 56 2.64 -5.74 -14.64
N PRO A 57 2.75 -4.93 -15.71
CA PRO A 57 3.35 -3.61 -15.64
C PRO A 57 2.45 -2.59 -14.91
N THR A 58 3.02 -1.46 -14.51
CA THR A 58 2.34 -0.42 -13.73
C THR A 58 1.08 0.13 -14.41
N HIS A 59 1.09 0.29 -15.73
CA HIS A 59 -0.05 0.81 -16.50
C HIS A 59 -1.25 -0.16 -16.59
N TRP A 60 -1.12 -1.39 -16.08
CA TRP A 60 -2.23 -2.35 -15.91
C TRP A 60 -2.71 -2.43 -14.46
N CYS A 61 -2.15 -1.62 -13.58
CA CYS A 61 -2.38 -1.69 -12.15
C CYS A 61 -3.13 -0.47 -11.62
N ASP A 62 -3.94 -0.70 -10.60
CA ASP A 62 -4.51 0.33 -9.74
C ASP A 62 -3.74 0.40 -8.43
N VAL A 63 -3.84 1.53 -7.73
CA VAL A 63 -3.34 1.66 -6.36
C VAL A 63 -4.41 1.18 -5.41
N HIS A 64 -4.06 0.19 -4.59
CA HIS A 64 -4.91 -0.43 -3.59
C HIS A 64 -4.44 -0.04 -2.19
N HIS A 65 -5.38 0.28 -1.30
CA HIS A 65 -5.11 0.50 0.12
C HIS A 65 -5.01 -0.84 0.87
N LEU A 66 -3.89 -1.14 1.53
CA LEU A 66 -3.67 -2.40 2.27
C LEU A 66 -4.65 -2.57 3.43
N LEU A 67 -4.78 -1.54 4.27
CA LEU A 67 -5.94 -1.33 5.11
C LEU A 67 -6.90 -0.46 4.31
N GLU A 68 -8.06 -1.00 3.96
CA GLU A 68 -9.05 -0.28 3.16
C GLU A 68 -9.43 1.05 3.82
N TRP A 69 -9.62 2.09 3.00
CA TRP A 69 -9.97 3.42 3.48
C TRP A 69 -11.27 3.43 4.31
N ILE A 70 -12.26 2.61 3.91
CA ILE A 70 -13.53 2.47 4.63
C ILE A 70 -13.34 1.85 6.03
N ASN A 71 -12.29 1.05 6.19
CA ASN A 71 -11.91 0.43 7.46
C ASN A 71 -10.88 1.26 8.23
N GLY A 72 -10.76 2.55 7.93
CA GLY A 72 -9.87 3.48 8.63
C GLY A 72 -8.47 3.61 8.06
N GLY A 73 -8.18 2.99 6.91
CA GLY A 73 -6.90 3.16 6.22
C GLY A 73 -6.62 4.60 5.80
N ALA A 74 -5.36 5.02 5.93
CA ALA A 74 -4.87 6.29 5.43
C ALA A 74 -4.48 6.19 3.95
N THR A 75 -4.60 7.28 3.20
CA THR A 75 -4.06 7.41 1.85
C THR A 75 -2.61 7.85 1.96
N SER A 76 -1.72 6.88 2.05
CA SER A 76 -0.28 7.07 2.16
C SER A 76 0.49 6.07 1.31
N LEU A 77 1.78 6.33 1.09
CA LEU A 77 2.67 5.40 0.40
C LEU A 77 2.71 4.05 1.12
N GLU A 78 2.87 4.06 2.43
CA GLU A 78 3.00 2.87 3.28
C GLU A 78 1.75 1.99 3.26
N ASN A 79 0.57 2.60 3.15
CA ASN A 79 -0.70 1.88 3.07
C ASN A 79 -1.15 1.58 1.63
N SER A 80 -0.32 1.85 0.62
CA SER A 80 -0.67 1.67 -0.80
C SER A 80 0.12 0.53 -1.44
N ALA A 81 -0.45 -0.11 -2.47
CA ALA A 81 0.23 -1.13 -3.29
C ALA A 81 -0.33 -1.16 -4.72
N LEU A 82 0.50 -1.45 -5.73
CA LEU A 82 0.01 -1.69 -7.09
C LEU A 82 -0.56 -3.10 -7.30
N LEU A 83 -1.78 -3.17 -7.82
CA LEU A 83 -2.43 -4.42 -8.21
C LEU A 83 -3.13 -4.33 -9.55
N ARG A 84 -2.91 -5.33 -10.41
CA ARG A 84 -3.76 -5.52 -11.60
C ARG A 84 -5.17 -5.92 -11.18
N GLU A 85 -6.17 -5.63 -12.01
CA GLU A 85 -7.60 -5.92 -11.76
C GLU A 85 -7.84 -7.28 -11.09
N ARG A 86 -7.40 -8.38 -11.72
CA ARG A 86 -7.55 -9.75 -11.18
C ARG A 86 -7.01 -9.92 -9.75
N HIS A 87 -5.88 -9.31 -9.42
CA HIS A 87 -5.26 -9.43 -8.10
C HIS A 87 -5.86 -8.43 -7.10
N HIS A 88 -6.35 -7.28 -7.59
CA HIS A 88 -7.15 -6.36 -6.81
C HIS A 88 -8.44 -7.05 -6.35
N THR A 89 -9.13 -7.79 -7.22
CA THR A 89 -10.29 -8.61 -6.83
C THR A 89 -9.93 -9.65 -5.78
N LYS A 90 -8.78 -10.33 -5.90
CA LYS A 90 -8.36 -11.36 -4.93
C LYS A 90 -8.17 -10.81 -3.52
N VAL A 91 -7.57 -9.62 -3.36
CA VAL A 91 -7.36 -9.06 -2.01
C VAL A 91 -8.67 -8.71 -1.33
N HIS A 92 -9.68 -8.28 -2.09
CA HIS A 92 -11.07 -8.13 -1.61
C HIS A 92 -11.74 -9.47 -1.24
N HIS A 93 -11.15 -10.60 -1.65
CA HIS A 93 -11.61 -11.95 -1.29
C HIS A 93 -10.66 -12.66 -0.30
N GLY A 94 -9.98 -11.88 0.56
CA GLY A 94 -9.24 -12.42 1.71
C GLY A 94 -7.79 -12.79 1.45
N PHE A 95 -7.26 -12.55 0.24
CA PHE A 95 -5.81 -12.61 0.05
C PHE A 95 -5.16 -11.40 0.74
N ARG A 96 -4.07 -11.62 1.45
CA ARG A 96 -3.37 -10.57 2.20
C ARG A 96 -2.04 -10.24 1.56
N LEU A 97 -1.69 -8.95 1.59
CA LEU A 97 -0.40 -8.43 1.13
C LEU A 97 0.29 -7.71 2.29
N ALA A 98 1.61 -7.87 2.40
CA ALA A 98 2.40 -7.08 3.33
C ALA A 98 3.79 -6.81 2.76
N ARG A 99 4.23 -5.57 2.90
CA ARG A 99 5.62 -5.18 2.63
C ARG A 99 6.46 -5.44 3.86
N GLN A 100 7.50 -6.24 3.70
CA GLN A 100 8.42 -6.62 4.77
C GLN A 100 9.43 -5.48 5.05
N PRO A 101 10.12 -5.50 6.21
CA PRO A 101 11.17 -4.52 6.53
C PRO A 101 12.31 -4.49 5.51
N ASP A 102 12.62 -5.62 4.87
CA ASP A 102 13.61 -5.73 3.77
C ASP A 102 13.11 -5.12 2.43
N GLY A 103 11.88 -4.62 2.42
CA GLY A 103 11.23 -4.00 1.28
C GLY A 103 10.56 -4.96 0.30
N ARG A 104 10.61 -6.28 0.54
CA ARG A 104 9.95 -7.28 -0.30
C ARG A 104 8.47 -7.38 0.00
N TRP A 105 7.68 -7.65 -1.02
CA TRP A 105 6.26 -7.95 -0.88
C TRP A 105 6.04 -9.44 -0.67
N ARG A 106 5.14 -9.78 0.25
CA ARG A 106 4.67 -11.15 0.48
C ARG A 106 3.16 -11.20 0.35
N THR A 107 2.67 -12.34 -0.10
CA THR A 107 1.24 -12.60 -0.34
C THR A 107 0.81 -13.85 0.38
N TRP A 108 -0.34 -13.80 1.06
CA TRP A 108 -0.95 -14.94 1.73
C TRP A 108 -2.32 -15.23 1.17
N ARG A 109 -2.67 -16.52 1.11
CA ARG A 109 -4.02 -17.00 0.82
C ARG A 109 -4.95 -16.75 2.01
N PRO A 110 -6.28 -16.83 1.80
CA PRO A 110 -7.25 -16.71 2.89
C PRO A 110 -7.06 -17.71 4.04
N ASP A 111 -6.53 -18.90 3.74
CA ASP A 111 -6.20 -19.94 4.73
C ASP A 111 -4.93 -19.63 5.56
N GLY A 112 -4.26 -18.50 5.30
CA GLY A 112 -3.04 -18.09 5.98
C GLY A 112 -1.75 -18.67 5.39
N THR A 113 -1.82 -19.53 4.37
CA THR A 113 -0.62 -20.06 3.70
C THR A 113 0.01 -19.00 2.80
N GLU A 114 1.34 -18.89 2.84
CA GLU A 114 2.08 -17.97 1.99
C GLU A 114 2.12 -18.49 0.53
N ILE A 115 2.00 -17.58 -0.44
CA ILE A 115 2.29 -17.86 -1.84
C ILE A 115 3.77 -17.58 -2.07
N ARG A 116 4.53 -18.61 -2.44
CA ARG A 116 5.95 -18.54 -2.76
C ARG A 116 6.20 -18.91 -4.22
N THR A 117 7.22 -18.32 -4.83
CA THR A 117 7.63 -18.56 -6.22
C THR A 117 9.14 -18.63 -6.32
N GLY A 118 9.68 -19.49 -7.19
CA GLY A 118 11.13 -19.59 -7.44
C GLY A 118 11.93 -20.08 -6.21
N PRO A 119 13.17 -19.62 -6.00
CA PRO A 119 14.10 -20.15 -4.99
C PRO A 119 13.62 -20.03 -3.53
N ASP A 120 12.57 -19.25 -3.26
CA ASP A 120 11.91 -19.18 -1.95
C ASP A 120 11.17 -20.47 -1.57
N LEU A 121 10.94 -21.38 -2.54
CA LEU A 121 10.45 -22.73 -2.28
C LEU A 121 11.52 -23.64 -1.65
N LEU A 122 12.80 -23.38 -1.89
CA LEU A 122 13.91 -24.26 -1.49
C LEU A 122 14.41 -24.03 -0.06
N HIS A 123 14.08 -22.87 0.54
CA HIS A 123 14.51 -22.48 1.89
C HIS A 123 13.42 -22.74 2.96
N ALA A 124 12.43 -23.58 2.63
CA ALA A 124 11.26 -23.85 3.47
C ALA A 124 11.34 -25.20 4.22
N ALA A 125 12.51 -25.85 4.24
CA ALA A 125 12.78 -27.08 4.99
C ALA A 125 13.52 -26.77 6.29
#